data_AF-A0A2D5CUX5-F1
#
_entry.id   AF-A0A2D5CUX5-F1
#
_cell.length_a   1.000
_cell.length_b   1.000
_cell.length_c   1.000
_cell.angle_alpha   90.00
_cell.angle_beta   90.00
_cell.angle_gamma   90.00
#
_symmetry.space_group_name_H-M   'P 1'
#
loop_
_entity.id
_entity.type
_entity.pdbx_description
1 polymer ?
#
loop_
_entity_poly.entity_id
_entity_poly.type
_entity_poly.pdbx_seq_one_letter_code
_entity_poly.pdbx_strand_id
1 'polypeptide(L)' 'TDQCLHSFKLRDKPLWAFQFHPEVDRSTVFQRLAIYKEKYTNSEEQFQRVLDSLVETPDSHNLMLNFVNRVLL' A
#
# COMPACT_ATOMS: atom_id res chain seq x y z
N THR A 1 3.07 -1.65 -21.65
CA THR A 1 2.11 -1.28 -20.57
C THR A 1 2.87 -0.51 -19.50
N ASP A 2 3.64 0.49 -19.92
CA ASP A 2 4.87 0.86 -19.19
C ASP A 2 4.67 1.97 -18.15
N GLN A 3 3.45 2.46 -18.02
CA GLN A 3 3.06 3.45 -17.02
C GLN A 3 1.95 2.86 -16.16
N CYS A 4 2.32 2.34 -14.99
CA CYS A 4 1.34 1.97 -13.98
C CYS A 4 0.81 3.25 -13.33
N LEU A 5 -0.41 3.63 -13.68
CA LEU A 5 -1.10 4.77 -13.08
C LEU A 5 -1.56 4.36 -11.68
N HIS A 6 -0.93 4.92 -10.66
CA HIS A 6 -1.16 4.56 -9.26
C HIS A 6 -2.13 5.51 -8.53
N SER A 7 -2.33 6.72 -9.05
CA SER A 7 -3.26 7.72 -8.50
C SER A 7 -4.04 8.42 -9.60
N PHE A 8 -5.29 8.75 -9.31
CA PHE A 8 -6.26 9.28 -10.27
C PHE A 8 -7.05 10.44 -9.68
N LYS A 9 -7.35 11.44 -10.51
CA LYS A 9 -8.36 12.48 -10.25
C LYS A 9 -9.35 12.49 -11.40
N LEU A 10 -10.64 12.31 -11.10
CA LEU A 10 -11.67 12.43 -12.11
C LEU A 10 -11.86 13.91 -12.44
N ARG A 11 -11.74 14.26 -13.72
CA ARG A 11 -11.87 15.64 -14.17
C ARG A 11 -13.26 16.18 -13.82
N ASP A 12 -13.32 17.44 -13.39
CA ASP A 12 -14.55 18.17 -13.06
C ASP A 12 -15.43 17.51 -11.97
N LYS A 13 -14.87 16.56 -11.22
CA LYS A 13 -15.51 15.90 -10.08
C LYS A 13 -14.58 15.96 -8.87
N PRO A 14 -15.12 16.08 -7.64
CA PRO A 14 -14.34 15.99 -6.42
C PRO A 14 -14.08 14.51 -6.09
N LEU A 15 -13.47 13.76 -7.01
CA LEU A 15 -13.21 12.34 -6.85
C LEU A 15 -11.75 12.01 -7.17
N TRP A 16 -11.12 11.33 -6.23
CA TRP A 16 -9.75 10.85 -6.30
C TRP A 16 -9.70 9.36 -5.96
N ALA A 17 -8.74 8.64 -6.52
CA ALA A 17 -8.56 7.22 -6.26
C ALA A 17 -7.08 6.84 -6.28
N PHE A 18 -6.74 5.81 -5.53
CA PHE A 18 -5.45 5.14 -5.56
C PHE A 18 -5.67 3.68 -5.98
N GLN A 19 -4.78 3.14 -6.83
CA GLN A 19 -4.80 1.70 -7.17
C GLN A 19 -4.20 0.86 -6.03
N PHE A 20 -3.27 1.45 -5.29
CA PHE A 20 -2.56 0.82 -4.18
C PHE A 20 -3.15 1.24 -2.84
N HIS A 21 -2.57 0.72 -1.76
CA HIS A 21 -2.97 0.98 -0.38
C HIS A 21 -2.03 2.00 0.28
N PRO A 22 -2.20 3.32 0.05
CA PRO A 22 -1.36 4.34 0.67
C PRO A 22 -1.51 4.43 2.19
N GLU A 23 -2.54 3.80 2.74
CA GLU A 23 -2.81 3.70 4.18
C GLU A 23 -1.99 2.60 4.86
N VAL A 24 -1.51 1.62 4.11
CA VAL A 24 -0.89 0.42 4.67
C VAL A 24 0.61 0.64 4.89
N ASP A 25 1.06 0.34 6.11
CA ASP A 25 2.47 0.37 6.51
C ASP A 25 3.07 -1.04 6.58
N ARG A 26 4.39 -1.11 6.76
CA ARG A 26 5.11 -2.40 6.85
C ARG A 26 4.57 -3.27 7.97
N SER A 27 4.24 -2.68 9.11
CA SER A 27 3.75 -3.42 10.28
C SER A 27 2.39 -4.08 10.01
N THR A 28 1.49 -3.39 9.30
CA THR A 28 0.19 -3.91 8.87
C THR A 28 0.37 -5.05 7.87
N VAL A 29 1.28 -4.92 6.90
CA VAL A 29 1.57 -6.01 5.95
C VAL A 29 2.11 -7.23 6.67
N PHE A 30 3.05 -7.03 7.61
CA PHE A 30 3.62 -8.10 8.41
C PHE A 30 2.53 -8.87 9.18
N GLN A 31 1.67 -8.16 9.89
CA GLN A 31 0.57 -8.77 10.67
C GLN A 31 -0.38 -9.57 9.77
N ARG A 32 -0.76 -9.01 8.61
CA ARG A 32 -1.65 -9.69 7.66
C ARG A 32 -1.00 -10.93 7.07
N LEU A 33 0.27 -10.86 6.68
CA LEU A 33 0.99 -12.01 6.14
C LEU A 33 1.14 -13.12 7.19
N ALA A 34 1.37 -12.78 8.46
CA ALA A 34 1.43 -13.76 9.55
C ALA A 34 0.11 -14.52 9.72
N ILE A 35 -1.04 -13.84 9.60
CA ILE A 35 -2.37 -14.48 9.68
C ILE A 35 -2.59 -15.45 8.53
N TYR A 36 -2.14 -15.11 7.31
CA TYR A 36 -2.38 -15.91 6.11
C TYR A 36 -1.16 -16.74 5.67
N LYS A 37 -0.22 -16.99 6.58
CA LYS A 37 1.04 -17.67 6.28
C LYS A 37 0.85 -19.00 5.56
N GLU A 38 -0.05 -19.84 6.06
CA GLU A 38 -0.36 -21.16 5.48
C GLU A 38 -0.99 -21.07 4.08
N LYS A 39 -1.59 -19.92 3.73
CA LYS A 39 -2.22 -19.70 2.43
C LYS A 39 -1.23 -19.16 1.38
N TYR A 40 -0.25 -18.38 1.81
CA TYR A 40 0.67 -17.67 0.90
C TYR A 40 2.08 -18.26 0.87
N THR A 41 2.40 -19.21 1.75
CA THR A 41 3.74 -19.80 1.82
C THR A 41 3.67 -21.31 2.03
N ASN A 42 4.57 -22.01 1.34
CA ASN A 42 4.71 -23.46 1.47
C ASN A 42 5.78 -23.86 2.50
N SER A 43 6.57 -22.90 3.00
CA SER A 43 7.59 -23.13 4.04
C SER A 43 7.90 -21.87 4.85
N GLU A 44 8.48 -22.07 6.03
CA GLU A 44 8.94 -20.99 6.93
C GLU A 44 9.98 -20.09 6.24
N GLU A 45 10.91 -20.68 5.48
CA GLU A 45 11.97 -19.95 4.79
C GLU A 45 11.42 -19.09 3.65
N GLN A 46 10.34 -19.52 3.00
CA GLN A 46 9.65 -18.69 2.02
C GLN A 46 8.97 -17.51 2.71
N PHE A 47 8.34 -17.74 3.86
CA PHE A 47 7.71 -16.69 4.65
C PHE A 47 8.72 -15.65 5.11
N GLN A 48 9.84 -16.07 5.69
CA GLN A 48 10.88 -15.17 6.14
C GLN A 48 11.43 -14.31 5.00
N ARG A 49 11.67 -14.89 3.81
CA ARG A 49 12.11 -14.12 2.63
C ARG A 49 11.11 -13.07 2.19
N VAL A 50 9.81 -13.35 2.26
CA VAL A 50 8.78 -12.35 1.96
C VAL A 50 8.83 -11.22 2.97
N LEU A 51 8.93 -11.53 4.28
CA LEU A 51 9.03 -10.53 5.34
C LEU A 51 10.27 -9.64 5.19
N ASP A 52 11.41 -10.25 4.85
CA ASP A 52 12.69 -9.54 4.66
C ASP A 52 12.66 -8.63 3.43
N SER A 53 11.79 -8.92 2.45
CA SER A 53 11.62 -8.09 1.25
C SER A 53 10.70 -6.87 1.48
N LEU A 54 10.02 -6.79 2.62
CA LEU A 54 9.13 -5.67 2.92
C LEU A 54 9.93 -4.40 3.21
N VAL A 55 9.65 -3.35 2.44
CA VAL A 55 10.24 -2.02 2.61
C VAL A 55 9.25 -1.07 3.29
N GLU A 56 9.77 -0.10 4.03
CA GLU A 56 8.96 1.00 4.54
C GLU A 56 8.46 1.87 3.37
N THR A 57 7.23 2.37 3.47
CA THR A 57 6.55 3.14 2.41
C THR A 57 6.16 4.57 2.86
N PRO A 58 7.09 5.36 3.42
CA PRO A 58 6.78 6.65 4.04
C PRO A 58 6.15 7.67 3.08
N ASP A 59 6.56 7.64 1.81
CA ASP A 59 6.02 8.54 0.79
C ASP A 59 4.54 8.27 0.48
N SER A 60 4.08 7.02 0.68
CA SER A 60 2.68 6.64 0.42
C SER A 60 1.72 7.25 1.44
N HIS A 61 2.08 7.26 2.74
CA HIS A 61 1.26 7.91 3.77
C HIS A 61 1.16 9.41 3.58
N ASN A 62 2.24 10.04 3.10
CA ASN A 62 2.25 11.48 2.83
C ASN A 62 1.23 11.87 1.75
N LEU A 63 0.87 10.97 0.83
CA LEU A 63 -0.19 11.23 -0.15
C LEU A 63 -1.56 11.39 0.51
N MET A 64 -1.86 10.58 1.54
CA MET A 64 -3.10 10.72 2.32
C MET A 64 -3.13 12.03 3.11
N LEU A 65 -2.02 12.39 3.76
CA LEU A 65 -1.91 13.67 4.47
C LEU A 65 -2.07 14.86 3.52
N ASN A 66 -1.44 14.82 2.35
CA ASN A 66 -1.58 15.85 1.33
C ASN A 66 -3.02 15.96 0.80
N PHE A 67 -3.71 14.83 0.62
CA PHE A 67 -5.11 14.84 0.23
C PHE A 67 -5.96 15.56 1.29
N VAL A 68 -5.81 15.23 2.56
CA VAL A 68 -6.55 15.88 3.65
C VAL A 68 -6.27 17.39 3.67
N ASN A 69 -5.00 17.78 3.67
CA ASN A 69 -4.61 19.19 3.86
C ASN A 69 -4.86 20.10 2.67
N ARG A 70 -4.99 19.56 1.46
CA ARG A 70 -5.05 20.37 0.22
C ARG A 70 -6.34 20.20 -0.57
N VAL A 71 -7.13 19.18 -0.25
CA VAL A 71 -8.36 18.83 -0.99
C VAL A 71 -9.58 18.79 -0.07
N LEU A 72 -9.44 18.23 1.13
CA LEU A 72 -10.56 18.08 2.05
C LEU A 72 -10.77 19.31 2.94
N LEU A 73 -9.69 19.81 3.56
CA LEU A 73 -9.67 21.03 4.38
C LEU A 73 -9.49 22.27 3.50
#